data_AF-A0A371HXE8-F1
#
_entry.id   AF-A0A371HXE8-F1
#
_cell.length_a   1.000
_cell.length_b   1.000
_cell.length_c   1.000
_cell.angle_alpha   90.00
_cell.angle_beta   90.00
_cell.angle_gamma   90.00
#
_symmetry.space_group_name_H-M   'P 1'
#
loop_
_entity.id
_entity.type
_entity.pdbx_description
1 polymer ?
#
loop_
_entity_poly.entity_id
_entity_poly.type
_entity_poly.pdbx_seq_one_letter_code
_entity_poly.pdbx_strand_id
1 'polypeptide(L)'
;MWSKLATSKASQHQTTFNSIVKSPAIDEAKDYLTKGTTPNNKIEDAKIKRRASRYLINVDELYQRGLFTPLLKCLMSTQATYIMDEIHRDICWLYFDKRTMPPMC
;
A
#
# COMPACT_ATOMS: atom_id res chain seq x y z
N MET A 1 -19.05 24.92 -15.50
CA MET A 1 -17.91 24.28 -16.20
C MET A 1 -16.77 23.87 -15.24
N TRP A 2 -17.01 23.71 -13.93
CA TRP A 2 -15.98 23.30 -12.93
C TRP A 2 -16.21 21.89 -12.34
N SER A 3 -17.33 21.25 -12.67
CA SER A 3 -17.70 19.91 -12.18
C SER A 3 -16.87 18.76 -12.77
N LYS A 4 -16.14 18.98 -13.87
CA LYS A 4 -15.33 17.95 -14.54
C LYS A 4 -13.87 17.87 -14.09
N LEU A 5 -13.40 18.83 -13.29
CA LEU A 5 -12.00 18.90 -12.82
C LEU A 5 -11.80 18.24 -11.45
N ALA A 6 -12.83 18.20 -10.59
CA ALA A 6 -12.75 17.59 -9.27
C ALA A 6 -12.69 16.05 -9.31
N THR A 7 -13.35 15.43 -10.30
CA THR A 7 -13.45 13.97 -10.42
C THR A 7 -12.17 13.31 -10.93
N SER A 8 -11.35 13.98 -11.74
CA SER A 8 -10.13 13.35 -12.30
C SER A 8 -9.01 13.21 -11.26
N LYS A 9 -8.85 14.18 -10.35
CA LYS A 9 -7.82 14.17 -9.30
C LYS A 9 -8.11 13.14 -8.20
N ALA A 10 -9.35 13.08 -7.72
CA ALA A 10 -9.80 12.05 -6.78
C ALA A 10 -9.67 10.64 -7.37
N SER A 11 -10.06 10.48 -8.65
CA SER A 11 -9.90 9.22 -9.39
C SER A 11 -8.44 8.78 -9.53
N GLN A 12 -7.53 9.72 -9.80
CA GLN A 12 -6.09 9.43 -9.93
C GLN A 12 -5.46 9.00 -8.60
N HIS A 13 -5.83 9.65 -7.49
CA HIS A 13 -5.33 9.31 -6.15
C HIS A 13 -5.83 7.92 -5.70
N GLN A 14 -7.12 7.62 -5.91
CA GLN A 14 -7.69 6.31 -5.61
C GLN A 14 -7.05 5.20 -6.45
N THR A 15 -6.79 5.47 -7.74
CA THR A 15 -6.16 4.52 -8.66
C THR A 15 -4.71 4.23 -8.26
N THR A 16 -3.97 5.27 -7.87
CA THR A 16 -2.58 5.13 -7.40
C THR A 16 -2.52 4.34 -6.10
N PHE A 17 -3.41 4.62 -5.14
CA PHE A 17 -3.51 3.88 -3.89
C PHE A 17 -3.80 2.39 -4.11
N ASN A 18 -4.78 2.06 -4.94
CA ASN A 18 -5.12 0.67 -5.25
C ASN A 18 -3.98 -0.10 -5.92
N SER A 19 -3.18 0.56 -6.76
CA SER A 19 -1.98 -0.02 -7.39
C SER A 19 -0.89 -0.36 -6.35
N ILE A 20 -0.73 0.49 -5.34
CA ILE A 20 0.25 0.30 -4.25
C ILE A 20 -0.20 -0.79 -3.29
N VAL A 21 -1.47 -0.75 -2.87
CA VAL A 21 -2.04 -1.69 -1.88
C VAL A 21 -2.17 -3.10 -2.42
N LYS A 22 -2.46 -3.25 -3.72
CA LYS A 22 -2.63 -4.56 -4.37
C LYS A 22 -1.37 -4.99 -5.12
N SER A 23 -0.19 -4.67 -4.60
CA SER A 23 1.06 -5.05 -5.26
C SER A 23 1.26 -6.57 -5.17
N PRO A 24 1.25 -7.31 -6.31
CA PRO A 24 1.41 -8.76 -6.32
C PRO A 24 2.78 -9.20 -5.76
N ALA A 25 3.76 -8.29 -5.72
CA ALA A 25 5.10 -8.55 -5.20
C ALA A 25 5.14 -8.76 -3.68
N ILE A 26 4.14 -8.28 -2.92
CA ILE A 26 4.07 -8.49 -1.47
C ILE A 26 3.57 -9.91 -1.18
N ASP A 27 2.52 -10.34 -1.88
CA ASP A 27 1.94 -11.68 -1.75
C ASP A 27 2.94 -12.76 -2.20
N GLU A 28 3.61 -12.55 -3.34
CA GLU A 28 4.69 -13.44 -3.83
C GLU A 28 5.81 -13.60 -2.79
N ALA A 29 6.24 -12.49 -2.17
CA ALA A 29 7.29 -12.52 -1.16
C ALA A 29 6.84 -13.25 0.11
N LYS A 30 5.59 -13.04 0.56
CA LYS A 30 5.04 -13.73 1.72
C LYS A 30 4.98 -15.24 1.49
N ASP A 31 4.48 -15.67 0.34
CA ASP A 31 4.40 -17.08 -0.02
C ASP A 31 5.80 -17.72 -0.14
N TYR A 32 6.76 -17.03 -0.76
CA TYR A 32 8.14 -17.51 -0.85
C TYR A 32 8.77 -17.68 0.55
N LEU A 33 8.60 -16.71 1.44
CA LEU A 33 9.19 -16.73 2.78
C LEU A 33 8.51 -17.71 3.75
N THR A 34 7.21 -17.99 3.57
CA THR A 34 6.46 -18.91 4.44
C THR A 34 6.46 -20.35 3.95
N LYS A 35 6.21 -20.57 2.66
CA LYS A 35 6.01 -21.89 2.05
C LYS A 35 7.27 -22.43 1.39
N GLY A 36 8.28 -21.58 1.15
CA GLY A 36 9.48 -21.95 0.40
C GLY A 36 9.19 -22.24 -1.08
N THR A 37 8.05 -21.79 -1.60
CA THR A 37 7.60 -22.13 -2.96
C THR A 37 8.51 -21.47 -3.99
N THR A 38 9.30 -22.28 -4.69
CA THR A 38 10.13 -21.86 -5.82
C THR A 38 9.46 -22.28 -7.13
N PRO A 39 9.23 -21.38 -8.10
CA PRO A 39 8.84 -21.79 -9.45
C PRO A 39 9.90 -22.72 -10.05
N ASN A 40 9.48 -23.70 -10.85
CA ASN A 40 10.41 -24.61 -11.53
C ASN A 40 11.36 -23.88 -12.51
N ASN A 41 10.97 -22.67 -12.94
CA ASN A 41 11.80 -21.80 -13.76
C ASN A 41 12.82 -21.03 -12.90
N LYS A 42 14.10 -21.38 -13.06
CA LYS A 42 15.23 -20.75 -12.36
C LYS A 42 15.30 -19.22 -12.52
N ILE A 43 14.86 -18.68 -13.66
CA ILE A 43 14.88 -17.23 -13.91
C ILE A 43 13.79 -16.55 -13.08
N GLU A 44 12.61 -17.14 -12.99
CA GLU A 44 11.51 -16.62 -12.18
C GLU A 44 11.81 -16.75 -10.68
N ASP A 45 12.39 -17.87 -10.27
CA ASP A 45 12.85 -18.07 -8.89
C ASP A 45 13.85 -16.99 -8.47
N ALA A 46 14.87 -16.71 -9.31
CA ALA A 46 15.84 -15.65 -9.03
C ALA A 46 15.18 -14.26 -8.93
N LYS A 47 14.16 -13.98 -9.75
CA LYS A 47 13.39 -12.72 -9.67
C LYS A 47 12.60 -12.62 -8.37
N ILE A 48 11.89 -13.68 -7.99
CA ILE A 48 11.11 -13.72 -6.75
C ILE A 48 12.04 -13.61 -5.55
N LYS A 49 13.14 -14.37 -5.52
CA LYS A 49 14.15 -14.29 -4.46
C LYS A 49 14.73 -12.89 -4.29
N ARG A 50 15.03 -12.19 -5.41
CA ARG A 50 15.49 -10.79 -5.38
C ARG A 50 14.41 -9.82 -4.88
N ARG A 51 13.12 -10.10 -5.10
CA ARG A 51 12.02 -9.30 -4.55
C ARG A 51 11.82 -9.59 -3.06
N ALA A 52 11.82 -10.87 -2.69
CA ALA A 52 11.62 -11.37 -1.33
C ALA A 52 12.73 -10.93 -0.37
N SER A 53 13.97 -10.74 -0.84
CA SER A 53 15.08 -10.26 0.00
C SER A 53 14.86 -8.90 0.65
N ARG A 54 13.92 -8.10 0.10
CA ARG A 54 13.47 -6.83 0.67
C ARG A 54 12.50 -7.01 1.83
N TYR A 55 12.08 -8.22 2.15
CA TYR A 55 11.12 -8.48 3.21
C TYR A 55 11.68 -9.44 4.26
N LEU A 56 11.04 -9.45 5.42
CA LEU A 56 11.26 -10.42 6.48
C LEU A 56 9.95 -10.72 7.20
N ILE A 57 9.86 -11.90 7.79
CA ILE A 57 8.74 -12.28 8.66
C ILE A 57 9.22 -12.19 10.11
N ASN A 58 8.46 -11.52 10.95
CA ASN A 58 8.67 -11.46 12.39
C ASN A 58 7.33 -11.63 13.08
N VAL A 59 7.21 -12.63 13.96
CA VAL A 59 5.96 -12.98 14.69
C VAL A 59 4.75 -13.01 13.73
N ASP A 60 4.86 -13.79 12.65
CA ASP A 60 3.84 -13.95 11.59
C ASP A 60 3.46 -12.69 10.79
N GLU A 61 4.14 -11.57 11.05
CA GLU A 61 3.94 -10.31 10.35
C GLU A 61 5.04 -10.06 9.32
N LEU A 62 4.66 -9.56 8.15
CA LEU A 62 5.59 -9.23 7.07
C LEU A 62 6.07 -7.79 7.23
N TYR A 63 7.38 -7.59 7.15
CA TYR A 63 8.02 -6.28 7.20
C TYR A 63 8.85 -6.05 5.95
N GLN A 64 8.81 -4.82 5.43
CA GLN A 64 9.64 -4.35 4.34
C GLN A 64 10.89 -3.63 4.85
N ARG A 65 12.05 -4.02 4.33
CA ARG A 65 13.33 -3.34 4.52
C ARG A 65 13.40 -2.11 3.63
N GLY A 66 13.58 -0.96 4.25
CA GLY A 66 14.02 0.24 3.55
C GLY A 66 15.52 0.27 3.36
N LEU A 67 15.99 1.07 2.40
CA LEU A 67 17.42 1.35 2.24
C LEU A 67 17.95 2.27 3.35
N PHE A 68 17.13 3.23 3.77
CA PHE A 68 17.46 4.24 4.78
C PHE A 68 16.35 4.43 5.82
N THR A 69 15.32 3.58 5.78
CA THR A 69 14.17 3.68 6.69
C THR A 69 14.12 2.50 7.64
N PRO A 70 13.53 2.68 8.83
CA PRO A 70 13.17 1.56 9.70
C PRO A 70 12.34 0.50 8.96
N LEU A 71 12.27 -0.70 9.54
CA LEU A 71 11.39 -1.75 9.04
C LEU A 71 9.94 -1.26 9.02
N LEU A 72 9.32 -1.29 7.85
CA LEU A 72 7.93 -0.88 7.68
C LEU A 72 7.05 -2.13 7.71
N LYS A 73 6.01 -2.11 8.54
CA LYS A 73 5.03 -3.20 8.59
C LYS A 73 4.21 -3.21 7.29
N CYS A 74 4.15 -4.36 6.62
CA CYS A 74 3.24 -4.55 5.50
C CYS A 74 1.82 -4.74 6.03
N LEU A 75 0.88 -4.03 5.43
CA LEU A 75 -0.53 -4.07 5.83
C LEU A 75 -1.34 -4.90 4.84
N MET A 76 -2.35 -5.59 5.34
CA MET A 76 -3.38 -6.17 4.49
C MET A 76 -4.14 -5.05 3.78
N SER A 77 -4.68 -5.35 2.60
CA SER A 77 -5.40 -4.36 1.80
C SER A 77 -6.52 -3.67 2.57
N THR A 78 -7.28 -4.43 3.37
CA THR A 78 -8.33 -3.92 4.25
C THR A 78 -7.81 -2.95 5.30
N GLN A 79 -6.67 -3.26 5.93
CA GLN A 79 -6.03 -2.39 6.93
C GLN A 79 -5.51 -1.10 6.28
N ALA A 80 -4.87 -1.22 5.12
CA ALA A 80 -4.37 -0.07 4.38
C ALA A 80 -5.52 0.88 3.98
N THR A 81 -6.63 0.32 3.49
CA THR A 81 -7.83 1.13 3.16
C THR A 81 -8.37 1.84 4.39
N TYR A 82 -8.54 1.13 5.51
CA TYR A 82 -9.02 1.73 6.74
C TYR A 82 -8.16 2.91 7.21
N ILE A 83 -6.84 2.72 7.27
CA ILE A 83 -5.89 3.75 7.71
C ILE A 83 -5.93 4.96 6.76
N MET A 84 -6.00 4.72 5.45
CA MET A 84 -6.12 5.82 4.50
C MET A 84 -7.43 6.59 4.64
N ASP A 85 -8.54 5.90 4.88
CA ASP A 85 -9.83 6.56 5.10
C ASP A 85 -9.80 7.39 6.38
N GLU A 86 -9.15 6.91 7.44
CA GLU A 86 -8.97 7.64 8.69
C GLU A 86 -8.09 8.88 8.49
N ILE A 87 -6.92 8.73 7.87
CA ILE A 87 -6.02 9.84 7.54
C ILE A 87 -6.74 10.86 6.65
N HIS A 88 -7.48 10.39 5.65
CA HIS A 88 -8.24 11.27 4.77
C HIS A 88 -9.28 12.08 5.55
N ARG A 89 -10.04 11.44 6.45
CA ARG A 89 -11.02 12.14 7.30
C ARG A 89 -10.37 13.17 8.22
N ASP A 90 -9.31 12.79 8.92
CA ASP A 90 -8.60 13.69 9.85
C ASP A 90 -8.04 14.91 9.11
N ILE A 91 -7.43 14.68 7.95
CA ILE A 91 -6.94 15.76 7.10
C ILE A 91 -8.11 16.62 6.59
N CYS A 92 -9.20 16.02 6.10
CA CYS A 92 -10.39 16.75 5.69
C CYS A 92 -10.86 17.65 6.86
N TRP A 93 -11.03 17.11 8.06
CA TRP A 93 -11.44 17.86 9.26
C TRP A 93 -10.52 19.03 9.61
N LEU A 94 -9.20 18.82 9.59
CA LEU A 94 -8.22 19.87 9.88
C LEU A 94 -8.25 21.03 8.86
N TYR A 95 -8.60 20.75 7.60
CA TYR A 95 -8.76 21.80 6.60
C TYR A 95 -10.09 22.57 6.76
N PHE A 96 -11.15 21.94 7.25
CA PHE A 96 -12.47 22.57 7.45
C PHE A 96 -12.57 23.45 8.71
N ASP A 97 -11.69 23.25 9.71
CA ASP A 97 -11.63 24.11 10.91
C ASP A 97 -11.17 25.55 10.61
N LYS A 98 -10.57 25.80 9.43
CA LYS A 98 -10.00 27.13 9.10
C LYS A 98 -10.78 27.97 8.10
N ARG A 99 -11.75 27.43 7.35
CA ARG A 99 -12.63 28.21 6.45
C ARG A 99 -13.99 27.51 6.26
N THR A 100 -15.07 28.23 6.55
CA THR A 100 -16.49 27.87 6.41
C THR A 100 -16.89 27.16 5.11
N MET A 101 -17.38 25.89 5.18
CA MET A 101 -18.52 25.23 4.49
C MET A 101 -18.47 23.68 4.68
N PRO A 102 -19.56 22.90 4.41
CA PRO A 102 -19.79 21.58 5.01
C PRO A 102 -18.93 20.45 4.41
N PRO A 103 -18.81 19.30 5.10
CA PRO A 103 -17.93 18.21 4.67
C PRO A 103 -18.45 17.60 3.37
N MET A 104 -17.62 17.66 2.34
CA MET A 104 -17.78 16.89 1.10
C MET A 104 -16.43 16.22 0.82
N CYS A 105 -16.08 15.28 1.69
CA CYS A 105 -15.38 14.06 1.32
C CYS A 105 -16.52 13.00 1.31
#